data_AF-A0A9X7JPE2-F1
#
_entry.id   AF-A0A9X7JPE2-F1
#
_cell.length_a   1.000
_cell.length_b   1.000
_cell.length_c   1.000
_cell.angle_alpha   90.00
_cell.angle_beta   90.00
_cell.angle_gamma   90.00
#
_symmetry.space_group_name_H-M   'P 1'
#
loop_
_entity.id
_entity.type
_entity.pdbx_description
1 polymer ?
#
loop_
_entity_poly.entity_id
_entity_poly.type
_entity_poly.pdbx_seq_one_letter_code
_entity_poly.pdbx_strand_id
1 'polypeptide(L)' 'MRAGTEEVVVTGLGATTPLGGDAAATWAALLAGRSGARALTEEWAAGLPARVAATAAVDPAGVLGRTEA' A
#
# COMPACT_ATOMS: atom_id res chain seq x y z
N MET A 1 -24.59 -20.16 -22.53
CA MET A 1 -23.69 -20.70 -21.49
C MET A 1 -24.17 -20.17 -20.15
N ARG A 2 -24.81 -20.98 -19.31
CA ARG A 2 -25.06 -20.58 -17.91
C ARG A 2 -23.86 -21.09 -17.13
N ALA A 3 -23.04 -20.17 -16.61
CA ALA A 3 -21.96 -20.57 -15.71
C ALA A 3 -22.61 -21.22 -14.48
N GLY A 4 -22.17 -22.43 -14.13
CA GLY A 4 -22.46 -23.02 -12.83
C GLY A 4 -21.92 -22.11 -11.72
N THR A 5 -22.48 -22.22 -10.52
CA THR A 5 -21.95 -21.57 -9.32
C THR A 5 -20.65 -22.26 -8.90
N GLU A 6 -19.57 -22.08 -9.66
CA GLU A 6 -18.23 -22.48 -9.22
C GLU A 6 -17.78 -21.51 -8.12
N GLU A 7 -17.42 -22.06 -6.96
CA GLU A 7 -16.90 -21.27 -5.84
C GLU A 7 -15.52 -20.72 -6.19
N VAL A 8 -15.44 -19.39 -6.26
CA VAL A 8 -14.19 -18.66 -6.47
C VAL A 8 -13.65 -18.20 -5.11
N VAL A 9 -12.38 -18.50 -4.85
CA VAL A 9 -11.71 -18.15 -3.59
C VAL A 9 -10.48 -17.27 -3.82
N VAL A 10 -10.13 -16.48 -2.81
CA VAL A 10 -8.89 -15.71 -2.78
C VAL A 10 -7.77 -16.62 -2.27
N THR A 11 -6.76 -16.87 -3.10
CA THR A 11 -5.62 -17.75 -2.78
C THR A 11 -4.34 -17.00 -2.43
N GLY A 12 -4.32 -15.68 -2.57
CA GLY A 12 -3.17 -14.84 -2.26
C GLY A 12 -3.54 -13.39 -2.02
N LEU A 13 -2.77 -12.72 -1.17
CA LEU A 13 -2.88 -11.30 -0.87
C LEU A 13 -1.48 -10.67 -0.81
N GLY A 14 -1.32 -9.54 -1.47
CA GLY A 14 -0.15 -8.67 -1.37
C GLY A 14 -0.60 -7.24 -1.23
N ALA A 15 0.17 -6.43 -0.49
CA ALA A 15 -0.13 -5.01 -0.33
C ALA A 15 1.16 -4.23 -0.08
N THR A 16 1.32 -3.09 -0.74
CA THR A 16 2.32 -2.08 -0.40
C THR A 16 1.56 -0.81 -0.08
N THR A 17 1.66 -0.36 1.17
CA THR A 17 0.84 0.74 1.68
C THR A 17 1.68 1.69 2.55
N PRO A 18 1.13 2.84 2.94
CA PRO A 18 1.75 3.71 3.94
C PRO A 18 1.84 3.09 5.35
N LEU A 19 1.13 1.98 5.58
CA LEU A 19 1.07 1.29 6.86
C LEU A 19 2.01 0.07 6.94
N GLY A 20 2.48 -0.44 5.80
CA GLY A 20 3.39 -1.58 5.74
C GLY A 20 3.80 -1.93 4.30
N GLY A 21 4.96 -2.58 4.16
CA GLY A 21 5.47 -3.05 2.87
C GLY A 21 4.85 -4.35 2.36
N ASP A 22 4.12 -5.04 3.23
CA ASP A 22 3.37 -6.26 2.93
C ASP A 22 1.97 -6.22 3.58
N ALA A 23 1.15 -7.21 3.26
CA ALA A 23 -0.22 -7.31 3.75
C ALA A 23 -0.30 -7.52 5.27
N ALA A 24 0.61 -8.29 5.87
CA ALA A 24 0.60 -8.59 7.29
C ALA A 24 0.95 -7.35 8.13
N ALA A 25 2.01 -6.63 7.73
CA ALA A 25 2.44 -5.38 8.35
C ALA A 25 1.36 -4.29 8.22
N THR A 26 0.74 -4.17 7.04
CA THR A 26 -0.39 -3.27 6.80
C THR A 26 -1.55 -3.57 7.77
N TRP A 27 -1.95 -4.84 7.90
CA TRP A 27 -3.05 -5.24 8.76
C TRP A 27 -2.77 -4.99 10.24
N ALA A 28 -1.58 -5.36 10.71
CA ALA A 28 -1.17 -5.13 12.09
C ALA A 28 -1.17 -3.63 12.44
N ALA A 29 -0.71 -2.77 11.52
CA ALA A 29 -0.72 -1.33 11.71
C ALA A 29 -2.14 -0.75 11.79
N LEU A 30 -3.02 -1.22 10.91
CA LEU A 30 -4.42 -0.83 10.86
C LEU A 30 -5.13 -1.16 12.18
N LEU A 31 -4.97 -2.41 12.65
CA LEU A 31 -5.54 -2.85 13.92
C LEU A 31 -5.00 -2.08 15.13
N ALA A 32 -3.74 -1.65 15.06
CA ALA A 32 -3.12 -0.80 16.07
C ALA A 32 -3.53 0.69 15.98
N GLY A 33 -4.40 1.06 15.03
CA GLY A 33 -4.84 2.45 14.83
C GLY A 33 -3.73 3.39 14.37
N ARG A 34 -2.65 2.88 13.77
CA ARG A 34 -1.56 3.71 13.28
C ARG A 34 -2.00 4.51 12.06
N SER A 35 -1.68 5.80 12.03
CA SER A 35 -1.82 6.63 10.82
C SER A 35 -0.61 6.48 9.92
N GLY A 36 -0.83 6.28 8.62
CA GLY A 36 0.23 6.36 7.61
C GLY A 36 0.45 7.78 7.07
N ALA A 37 -0.42 8.72 7.43
CA ALA A 37 -0.31 10.11 6.99
C ALA A 37 0.70 10.87 7.83
N ARG A 38 1.54 11.66 7.16
CA ARG A 38 2.59 12.49 7.75
C ARG A 38 2.74 13.80 7.00
N ALA A 39 3.36 14.79 7.64
CA ALA A 39 3.72 16.03 6.96
C ALA A 39 4.78 15.74 5.87
N LEU A 40 4.64 16.41 4.72
CA LEU A 40 5.69 16.50 3.71
C LEU A 40 6.69 17.57 4.16
N THR A 41 7.93 17.17 4.39
CA THR A 41 9.02 18.03 4.89
C THR A 41 10.06 18.34 3.81
N GLU A 42 9.90 17.76 2.64
CA GLU A 42 10.79 17.90 1.51
C GLU A 42 10.64 19.28 0.85
N GLU A 43 11.74 19.80 0.30
CA GLU A 43 11.78 21.16 -0.29
C GLU A 43 10.80 21.31 -1.46
N TRP A 44 10.66 20.27 -2.30
CA TRP A 44 9.72 20.26 -3.43
C TRP A 44 8.27 20.44 -2.99
N ALA A 45 7.93 20.07 -1.76
CA ALA A 45 6.58 20.18 -1.21
C ALA A 45 6.27 21.56 -0.64
N ALA A 46 7.26 22.46 -0.49
CA ALA A 46 7.09 23.76 0.15
C ALA A 46 6.05 24.64 -0.54
N GLY A 47 5.98 24.58 -1.88
CA GLY A 47 5.03 25.32 -2.71
C GLY A 47 3.68 24.65 -2.92
N LEU A 48 3.46 23.45 -2.36
CA LEU A 48 2.19 22.75 -2.53
C LEU A 48 1.12 23.28 -1.56
N PRO A 49 -0.14 23.43 -2.03
CA PRO A 49 -1.24 23.84 -1.16
C PRO A 49 -1.58 22.79 -0.09
N ALA A 50 -1.31 21.51 -0.35
CA ALA A 50 -1.43 20.42 0.61
C ALA A 50 -0.04 19.86 0.96
N ARG A 51 0.26 19.79 2.27
CA ARG A 51 1.57 19.31 2.78
C ARG A 51 1.47 18.13 3.73
N VAL A 52 0.45 17.29 3.54
CA VAL A 52 0.29 16.03 4.27
C VAL A 52 0.07 14.94 3.23
N ALA A 53 0.77 13.82 3.38
CA ALA A 53 0.65 12.66 2.51
C ALA A 53 0.84 11.37 3.29
N ALA A 54 0.34 10.28 2.72
CA ALA A 54 0.62 8.93 3.18
C ALA A 54 1.44 8.24 2.09
N THR A 55 2.76 8.38 2.15
CA THR A 55 3.70 7.77 1.20
C THR A 55 3.91 6.29 1.54
N ALA A 56 4.29 5.47 0.56
CA ALA A 56 4.58 4.06 0.79
C ALA A 56 5.57 3.85 1.94
N ALA A 57 5.32 2.82 2.76
CA ALA A 57 6.16 2.50 3.92
C ALA A 57 7.55 1.99 3.51
N VAL A 58 7.65 1.38 2.32
CA VAL A 58 8.87 0.91 1.69
C VAL A 58 8.86 1.32 0.22
N ASP A 59 10.04 1.44 -0.38
CA ASP A 59 10.15 1.62 -1.83
C ASP A 59 9.64 0.36 -2.55
N PRO A 60 8.58 0.44 -3.39
CA PRO A 60 8.08 -0.70 -4.14
C PRO A 60 9.14 -1.36 -5.02
N ALA A 61 10.12 -0.61 -5.53
CA ALA A 61 11.19 -1.15 -6.37
C ALA A 61 12.11 -2.13 -5.61
N GLY A 62 12.17 -2.04 -4.27
CA GLY A 62 12.94 -2.94 -3.41
C GLY A 62 12.21 -4.22 -3.02
N VAL A 63 10.88 -4.29 -3.22
CA VAL A 63 10.04 -5.40 -2.73
C VAL A 63 9.21 -6.07 -3.81
N LEU A 64 8.92 -5.38 -4.91
CA LEU A 64 8.23 -5.93 -6.07
C LEU A 64 9.25 -6.31 -7.14
N GLY A 65 9.14 -7.53 -7.65
CA GLY A 65 9.88 -7.94 -8.85
C GLY A 65 9.52 -7.03 -10.03
N ARG A 66 10.49 -6.75 -10.90
CA ARG A 66 10.20 -6.08 -12.16
C ARG A 66 9.30 -6.98 -13.00
N THR A 67 8.22 -6.42 -13.54
CA THR A 67 7.41 -7.10 -14.55
C THR A 67 8.25 -7.25 -15.82
N GLU A 68 8.47 -8.48 -16.28
CA GLU A 68 9.04 -8.73 -17.60
C GLU A 68 7.98 -8.46 -18.68
N ALA A 69 8.40 -7.81 -19.78
CA ALA A 69 7.54 -7.43 -20.89
C ALA A 69 7.30 -8.58 -21.86
#